data_AF-A0A1Q6T3Y0-F1
#
_entry.id   AF-A0A1Q6T3Y0-F1
#
_cell.length_a   1.000
_cell.length_b   1.000
_cell.length_c   1.000
_cell.angle_alpha   90.00
_cell.angle_beta   90.00
_cell.angle_gamma   90.00
#
_symmetry.space_group_name_H-M   'P 1'
#
loop_
_entity.id
_entity.type
_entity.pdbx_description
1 polymer ?
#
loop_
_entity_poly.entity_id
_entity_poly.type
_entity_poly.pdbx_seq_one_letter_code
_entity_poly.pdbx_strand_id
1 'polypeptide(L)'
;MSAVDFFANKGNQESVLEEISVFGDAELKAAFVRLFNPPAAADPYLTGSAAITESEIAQMQAAPDNDVQQEIVRHSSGEAVRCLIARFRLSLAGERALLQRKDKSLLEFYFSRYALYEDAQELLVRTAAKKQERYEILLAYIARHQLCAEALAEAVRRRLQTILEAYLKRYPLGSRVLFFLGLGSSTAEDRKKIDFLLPLLHRPQDKLMLALEIREHFRLAKLKEYAFCRDVSALLRDLPADAAVKIDLRLTPKEECALINSGNRQTFWLYGYGCSLSEEGERALIDRNDKKMFSGYVDRQALSDAGLRYLISEGREELFKTYVRRRRLNREMRAFLHCYGSSQMTEFYRSLGCFWPY
;
A
#
# COMPACT_ATOMS: atom_id res chain seq x y z
N MET A 1 28.85 8.92 -28.44
CA MET A 1 29.37 8.72 -27.06
C MET A 1 29.45 7.23 -26.84
N SER A 2 30.59 6.66 -26.40
CA SER A 2 30.68 5.21 -26.23
C SER A 2 29.85 4.76 -25.03
N ALA A 3 29.32 3.53 -25.02
CA ALA A 3 28.61 2.98 -23.86
C ALA A 3 29.47 3.04 -22.58
N VAL A 4 30.80 2.97 -22.72
CA VAL A 4 31.76 3.09 -21.63
C VAL A 4 31.78 4.51 -21.03
N ASP A 5 31.78 5.53 -21.88
CA ASP A 5 31.72 6.94 -21.43
C ASP A 5 30.35 7.28 -20.81
N PHE A 6 29.30 6.58 -21.23
CA PHE A 6 27.94 6.71 -20.69
C PHE A 6 27.86 6.20 -19.24
N PHE A 7 28.44 5.03 -18.94
CA PHE A 7 28.44 4.47 -17.59
C PHE A 7 29.42 5.18 -16.64
N ALA A 8 30.56 5.67 -17.13
CA ALA A 8 31.56 6.36 -16.31
C ALA A 8 31.13 7.77 -15.86
N ASN A 9 30.32 8.47 -16.67
CA ASN A 9 29.97 9.87 -16.41
C ASN A 9 28.62 10.09 -15.70
N LYS A 10 27.72 9.10 -15.68
CA LYS A 10 26.41 9.23 -15.02
C LYS A 10 26.44 8.61 -13.63
N GLY A 11 26.89 9.41 -12.67
CA GLY A 11 26.67 9.15 -11.26
C GLY A 11 25.17 9.04 -10.96
N ASN A 12 24.75 7.85 -10.54
CA ASN A 12 23.59 7.62 -9.68
C ASN A 12 22.28 8.31 -10.11
N GLN A 13 21.72 7.98 -11.28
CA GLN A 13 20.37 8.39 -11.67
C GLN A 13 19.60 7.27 -12.37
N GLU A 14 18.34 7.10 -11.96
CA GLU A 14 17.34 6.16 -12.52
C GLU A 14 17.15 6.31 -14.05
N SER A 15 17.64 7.39 -14.66
CA SER A 15 17.52 7.67 -16.10
C SER A 15 18.42 6.81 -17.00
N VAL A 16 19.39 6.06 -16.44
CA VAL A 16 20.33 5.25 -17.23
C VAL A 16 19.62 4.08 -17.92
N LEU A 17 18.52 3.56 -17.35
CA LEU A 17 17.81 2.39 -17.87
C LEU A 17 16.83 2.70 -19.02
N GLU A 18 16.28 3.92 -19.11
CA GLU A 18 15.47 4.32 -20.28
C GLU A 18 16.34 4.59 -21.52
N GLU A 19 17.56 5.09 -21.33
CA GLU A 19 18.54 5.33 -22.41
C GLU A 19 19.30 4.05 -22.84
N ILE A 20 19.22 2.96 -22.06
CA ILE A 20 19.78 1.64 -22.42
C ILE A 20 19.03 0.98 -23.59
N SER A 21 17.83 1.44 -23.94
CA SER A 21 17.11 1.00 -25.15
C SER A 21 17.78 1.36 -26.48
N VAL A 22 18.85 2.18 -26.44
CA VAL A 22 19.57 2.67 -27.63
C VAL A 22 20.78 1.80 -28.00
N PHE A 23 21.27 0.94 -27.10
CA PHE A 23 22.44 0.10 -27.32
C PHE A 23 22.04 -1.36 -27.56
N GLY A 24 22.62 -2.00 -28.58
CA GLY A 24 22.42 -3.45 -28.81
C GLY A 24 23.08 -4.29 -27.70
N ASP A 25 22.52 -5.47 -27.42
CA ASP A 25 22.94 -6.37 -26.33
C ASP A 25 24.45 -6.67 -26.30
N ALA A 26 25.11 -6.69 -27.45
CA ALA A 26 26.55 -6.93 -27.56
C ALA A 26 27.41 -5.79 -26.98
N GLU A 27 27.00 -4.52 -27.17
CA GLU A 27 27.74 -3.36 -26.65
C GLU A 27 27.54 -3.18 -25.15
N LEU A 28 26.36 -3.54 -24.63
CA LEU A 28 26.08 -3.63 -23.19
C LEU A 28 26.91 -4.73 -22.52
N LYS A 29 26.99 -5.93 -23.12
CA LYS A 29 27.87 -7.01 -22.66
C LYS A 29 29.33 -6.53 -22.60
N ALA A 30 29.83 -5.84 -23.63
CA ALA A 30 31.21 -5.33 -23.67
C ALA A 30 31.48 -4.19 -22.66
N ALA A 31 30.54 -3.25 -22.49
CA ALA A 31 30.66 -2.17 -21.51
C ALA A 31 30.64 -2.70 -20.07
N PHE A 32 29.83 -3.73 -19.80
CA PHE A 32 29.76 -4.39 -18.50
C PHE A 32 31.05 -5.16 -18.16
N VAL A 33 31.61 -5.91 -19.12
CA VAL A 33 32.91 -6.58 -18.93
C VAL A 33 33.99 -5.59 -18.55
N ARG A 34 34.02 -4.40 -19.15
CA ARG A 34 34.97 -3.32 -18.81
C ARG A 34 34.69 -2.67 -17.45
N LEU A 35 33.45 -2.67 -16.98
CA LEU A 35 33.05 -2.08 -15.69
C LEU A 35 33.47 -2.95 -14.49
N PHE A 36 33.63 -4.26 -14.71
CA PHE A 36 34.06 -5.25 -13.70
C PHE A 36 35.51 -5.72 -13.89
N ASN A 37 36.10 -5.48 -15.06
CA ASN A 37 37.54 -5.54 -15.31
C ASN A 37 38.03 -4.15 -15.73
N PRO A 38 38.11 -3.17 -14.79
CA PRO A 38 38.68 -1.88 -15.12
C PRO A 38 40.13 -2.08 -15.57
N PRO A 39 40.60 -1.39 -16.64
CA PRO A 39 42.03 -1.30 -16.89
C PRO A 39 42.68 -0.75 -15.62
N ALA A 40 43.73 -1.43 -15.14
CA ALA A 40 44.32 -1.23 -13.83
C ALA A 40 44.36 0.25 -13.42
N ALA A 41 43.71 0.55 -12.29
CA ALA A 41 43.48 1.86 -11.65
C ALA A 41 42.11 2.51 -11.95
N ALA A 42 41.13 2.25 -11.06
CA ALA A 42 40.23 3.26 -10.48
C ALA A 42 38.93 2.64 -9.89
N ASP A 43 39.00 1.83 -8.84
CA ASP A 43 37.84 1.72 -7.91
C ASP A 43 38.25 1.10 -6.55
N PRO A 44 38.21 1.84 -5.43
CA PRO A 44 38.55 1.30 -4.11
C PRO A 44 37.54 0.28 -3.57
N TYR A 45 36.41 0.03 -4.26
CA TYR A 45 35.44 -0.99 -3.87
C TYR A 45 35.60 -2.35 -4.58
N LEU A 46 36.54 -2.47 -5.52
CA LEU A 46 36.85 -3.73 -6.21
C LEU A 46 38.16 -4.31 -5.63
N THR A 47 38.06 -5.01 -4.51
CA THR A 47 39.13 -5.95 -4.10
C THR A 47 39.20 -7.06 -5.15
N GLY A 48 40.41 -7.41 -5.62
CA GLY A 48 40.72 -8.18 -6.84
C GLY A 48 40.18 -9.62 -7.00
N SER A 49 39.09 -9.97 -6.33
CA SER A 49 38.32 -11.22 -6.45
C SER A 49 36.99 -11.06 -7.22
N ALA A 50 36.58 -9.81 -7.51
CA ALA A 50 35.35 -9.50 -8.25
C ALA A 50 35.49 -9.47 -9.80
N ALA A 51 36.67 -9.83 -10.32
CA ALA A 51 36.95 -9.87 -11.76
C ALA A 51 36.14 -10.98 -12.44
N ILE A 52 35.39 -10.63 -13.49
CA ILE A 52 34.68 -11.61 -14.32
C ILE A 52 35.72 -12.34 -15.17
N THR A 53 35.73 -13.66 -15.10
CA THR A 53 36.69 -14.53 -15.78
C THR A 53 36.41 -14.63 -17.28
N GLU A 54 37.44 -14.91 -18.10
CA GLU A 54 37.28 -15.08 -19.55
C GLU A 54 36.27 -16.18 -19.92
N SER A 55 36.16 -17.22 -19.09
CA SER A 55 35.14 -18.27 -19.25
C SER A 55 33.71 -17.78 -18.98
N GLU A 56 33.51 -16.87 -18.03
CA GLU A 56 32.20 -16.26 -17.75
C GLU A 56 31.81 -15.31 -18.90
N ILE A 57 32.78 -14.58 -19.46
CA ILE A 57 32.60 -13.71 -20.63
C ILE A 57 32.18 -14.52 -21.87
N ALA A 58 32.85 -15.64 -22.13
CA ALA A 58 32.53 -16.52 -23.25
C ALA A 58 31.11 -17.12 -23.14
N GLN A 59 30.68 -17.50 -21.92
CA GLN A 59 29.33 -17.99 -21.67
C GLN A 59 28.26 -16.91 -21.88
N MET A 60 28.52 -15.68 -21.44
CA MET A 60 27.62 -14.54 -21.66
C MET A 60 27.48 -14.14 -23.14
N GLN A 61 28.55 -14.29 -23.92
CA GLN A 61 28.56 -14.00 -25.37
C GLN A 61 27.91 -15.11 -26.20
N ALA A 62 27.98 -16.36 -25.74
CA ALA A 62 27.36 -17.52 -26.40
C ALA A 62 25.85 -17.66 -26.11
N ALA A 63 25.32 -16.99 -25.09
CA ALA A 63 23.90 -17.01 -24.77
C ALA A 63 23.09 -16.21 -25.83
N PRO A 64 21.91 -16.73 -26.28
CA PRO A 64 21.01 -16.02 -27.19
C PRO A 64 20.55 -14.68 -26.58
N ASP A 65 19.85 -13.83 -27.36
CA ASP A 65 19.31 -12.51 -26.98
C ASP A 65 18.38 -12.59 -25.74
N ASN A 66 19.00 -12.77 -24.60
CA ASN A 66 18.46 -12.84 -23.25
C ASN A 66 19.06 -11.68 -22.47
N ASP A 67 18.30 -11.20 -21.49
CA ASP A 67 18.70 -10.13 -20.61
C ASP A 67 20.10 -10.36 -20.02
N VAL A 68 21.03 -9.45 -20.30
CA VAL A 68 22.44 -9.55 -19.90
C VAL A 68 22.58 -9.76 -18.39
N GLN A 69 21.71 -9.13 -17.59
CA GLN A 69 21.74 -9.26 -16.13
C GLN A 69 21.34 -10.68 -15.68
N GLN A 70 20.42 -11.32 -16.40
CA GLN A 70 20.01 -12.71 -16.14
C GLN A 70 21.20 -13.67 -16.26
N GLU A 71 21.97 -13.53 -17.33
CA GLU A 71 23.12 -14.40 -17.60
C GLU A 71 24.26 -14.15 -16.61
N ILE A 72 24.52 -12.89 -16.24
CA ILE A 72 25.49 -12.55 -15.19
C ILE A 72 25.10 -13.23 -13.88
N VAL A 73 23.84 -13.08 -13.47
CA VAL A 73 23.34 -13.68 -12.22
C VAL A 73 23.42 -15.20 -12.25
N ARG A 74 23.24 -15.84 -13.41
CA ARG A 74 23.34 -17.30 -13.55
C ARG A 74 24.76 -17.82 -13.46
N HIS A 75 25.68 -17.19 -14.19
CA HIS A 75 26.97 -17.79 -14.52
C HIS A 75 28.15 -17.18 -13.76
N SER A 76 28.02 -15.98 -13.21
CA SER A 76 29.15 -15.30 -12.56
C SER A 76 29.36 -15.72 -11.11
N SER A 77 30.53 -15.40 -10.55
CA SER A 77 30.82 -15.56 -9.11
C SER A 77 29.83 -14.79 -8.21
N GLY A 78 29.66 -15.25 -6.96
CA GLY A 78 28.75 -14.58 -6.02
C GLY A 78 29.17 -13.15 -5.71
N GLU A 79 30.47 -12.87 -5.64
CA GLU A 79 31.00 -11.52 -5.43
C GLU A 79 30.71 -10.59 -6.61
N ALA A 80 30.86 -11.06 -7.85
CA ALA A 80 30.51 -10.29 -9.05
C ALA A 80 29.02 -9.92 -9.05
N VAL A 81 28.14 -10.87 -8.72
CA VAL A 81 26.70 -10.62 -8.58
C VAL A 81 26.41 -9.63 -7.45
N ARG A 82 27.14 -9.71 -6.34
CA ARG A 82 26.99 -8.77 -5.21
C ARG A 82 27.39 -7.35 -5.61
N CYS A 83 28.49 -7.19 -6.36
CA CYS A 83 28.92 -5.91 -6.91
C CYS A 83 27.90 -5.34 -7.92
N LEU A 84 27.30 -6.18 -8.76
CA LEU A 84 26.20 -5.79 -9.64
C LEU A 84 25.02 -5.24 -8.83
N ILE A 85 24.55 -5.98 -7.82
CA ILE A 85 23.44 -5.58 -6.94
C ILE A 85 23.77 -4.30 -6.15
N ALA A 86 25.04 -4.08 -5.78
CA ALA A 86 25.42 -2.87 -5.06
C ALA A 86 25.23 -1.60 -5.90
N ARG A 87 25.40 -1.71 -7.22
CA ARG A 87 25.38 -0.59 -8.17
C ARG A 87 24.04 -0.43 -8.89
N PHE A 88 23.37 -1.54 -9.19
CA PHE A 88 22.19 -1.55 -10.05
C PHE A 88 21.06 -2.39 -9.45
N ARG A 89 19.83 -1.93 -9.66
CA ARG A 89 18.64 -2.77 -9.46
C ARG A 89 18.60 -3.81 -10.59
N LEU A 90 18.30 -5.06 -10.25
CA LEU A 90 18.17 -6.12 -11.23
C LEU A 90 16.88 -5.95 -12.03
N SER A 91 16.92 -6.31 -13.31
CA SER A 91 15.74 -6.48 -14.15
C SER A 91 14.88 -7.64 -13.64
N LEU A 92 13.65 -7.74 -14.14
CA LEU A 92 12.78 -8.88 -13.80
C LEU A 92 13.43 -10.23 -14.14
N ALA A 93 14.13 -10.32 -15.27
CA ALA A 93 14.84 -11.53 -15.67
C ALA A 93 16.02 -11.83 -14.73
N GLY A 94 16.76 -10.80 -14.33
CA GLY A 94 17.82 -10.87 -13.32
C GLY A 94 17.31 -11.34 -11.95
N GLU A 95 16.20 -10.80 -11.46
CA GLU A 95 15.57 -11.21 -10.19
C GLU A 95 15.11 -12.68 -10.25
N ARG A 96 14.49 -13.10 -11.36
CA ARG A 96 14.10 -14.50 -11.58
C ARG A 96 15.31 -15.43 -11.57
N ALA A 97 16.42 -15.03 -12.20
CA ALA A 97 17.68 -15.78 -12.13
C ALA A 97 18.24 -15.85 -10.70
N LEU A 98 18.18 -14.75 -9.95
CA LEU A 98 18.68 -14.70 -8.57
C LEU A 98 17.91 -15.68 -7.67
N LEU A 99 16.59 -15.72 -7.79
CA LEU A 99 15.72 -16.68 -7.10
C LEU A 99 16.01 -18.15 -7.50
N GLN A 100 16.43 -18.38 -8.75
CA GLN A 100 16.82 -19.70 -9.24
C GLN A 100 18.20 -20.14 -8.74
N ARG A 101 19.14 -19.18 -8.54
CA ARG A 101 20.50 -19.42 -8.04
C ARG A 101 20.53 -19.97 -6.61
N LYS A 102 19.50 -19.70 -5.80
CA LYS A 102 19.32 -20.19 -4.41
C LYS A 102 20.44 -19.79 -3.45
N ASP A 103 21.17 -18.73 -3.75
CA ASP A 103 22.15 -18.17 -2.82
C ASP A 103 21.43 -17.26 -1.80
N LYS A 104 21.27 -17.78 -0.57
CA LYS A 104 20.58 -17.06 0.51
C LYS A 104 21.27 -15.74 0.83
N SER A 105 22.60 -15.69 0.82
CA SER A 105 23.37 -14.49 1.16
C SER A 105 23.14 -13.37 0.16
N LEU A 106 23.10 -13.69 -1.13
CA LEU A 106 22.84 -12.73 -2.20
C LEU A 106 21.39 -12.27 -2.22
N LEU A 107 20.44 -13.17 -1.96
CA LEU A 107 19.03 -12.83 -1.86
C LEU A 107 18.76 -11.89 -0.68
N GLU A 108 19.30 -12.17 0.50
CA GLU A 108 19.18 -11.28 1.66
C GLU A 108 19.86 -9.93 1.42
N PHE A 109 21.02 -9.92 0.75
CA PHE A 109 21.68 -8.69 0.34
C PHE A 109 20.81 -7.88 -0.64
N TYR A 110 20.20 -8.52 -1.63
CA TYR A 110 19.28 -7.87 -2.56
C TYR A 110 18.06 -7.28 -1.82
N PHE A 111 17.42 -8.08 -0.97
CA PHE A 111 16.25 -7.64 -0.19
C PHE A 111 16.58 -6.51 0.79
N SER A 112 17.85 -6.34 1.20
CA SER A 112 18.24 -5.19 2.02
C SER A 112 18.21 -3.85 1.27
N ARG A 113 18.23 -3.89 -0.07
CA ARG A 113 18.33 -2.70 -0.94
C ARG A 113 17.08 -2.48 -1.77
N TYR A 114 16.49 -3.55 -2.30
CA TYR A 114 15.42 -3.48 -3.30
C TYR A 114 14.26 -4.43 -2.95
N ALA A 115 13.04 -3.97 -3.22
CA ALA A 115 11.87 -4.83 -3.29
C ALA A 115 11.83 -5.55 -4.64
N LEU A 116 11.36 -6.80 -4.65
CA LEU A 116 11.20 -7.58 -5.88
C LEU A 116 10.07 -7.01 -6.74
N TYR A 117 10.16 -7.18 -8.06
CA TYR A 117 9.02 -6.98 -8.95
C TYR A 117 7.88 -7.96 -8.65
N GLU A 118 6.63 -7.56 -8.91
CA GLU A 118 5.41 -8.32 -8.55
C GLU A 118 5.47 -9.77 -9.04
N ASP A 119 5.84 -9.98 -10.31
CA ASP A 119 6.07 -11.30 -10.91
C ASP A 119 7.13 -12.15 -10.18
N ALA A 120 8.21 -11.52 -9.72
CA ALA A 120 9.28 -12.19 -8.99
C ALA A 120 8.83 -12.53 -7.56
N GLN A 121 8.00 -11.70 -6.93
CA GLN A 121 7.37 -11.99 -5.64
C GLN A 121 6.45 -13.21 -5.76
N GLU A 122 5.61 -13.29 -6.80
CA GLU A 122 4.75 -14.45 -7.01
C GLU A 122 5.58 -15.72 -7.22
N LEU A 123 6.67 -15.63 -8.00
CA LEU A 123 7.61 -16.74 -8.19
C LEU A 123 8.23 -17.19 -6.86
N LEU A 124 8.64 -16.25 -5.99
CA LEU A 124 9.18 -16.56 -4.67
C LEU A 124 8.16 -17.34 -3.82
N VAL A 125 6.89 -16.92 -3.80
CA VAL A 125 5.83 -17.62 -3.06
C VAL A 125 5.56 -19.02 -3.64
N ARG A 126 5.41 -19.13 -4.97
CA ARG A 126 5.22 -20.41 -5.67
C ARG A 126 6.34 -21.40 -5.39
N THR A 127 7.57 -20.89 -5.29
CA THR A 127 8.75 -21.71 -5.04
C THR A 127 8.90 -22.09 -3.58
N ALA A 128 8.54 -21.20 -2.64
CA ALA A 128 8.44 -21.52 -1.22
C ALA A 128 7.45 -22.66 -0.96
N ALA A 129 6.27 -22.61 -1.59
CA ALA A 129 5.25 -23.64 -1.46
C ALA A 129 5.72 -25.06 -1.85
N LYS A 130 6.74 -25.19 -2.70
CA LYS A 130 7.27 -26.48 -3.17
C LYS A 130 8.39 -27.05 -2.29
N LYS A 131 9.11 -26.21 -1.55
CA LYS A 131 10.32 -26.60 -0.79
C LYS A 131 10.39 -25.84 0.52
N GLN A 132 10.36 -26.56 1.63
CA GLN A 132 10.33 -25.97 2.97
C GLN A 132 11.54 -25.08 3.27
N GLU A 133 12.72 -25.42 2.75
CA GLU A 133 13.94 -24.59 2.86
C GLU A 133 13.78 -23.17 2.27
N ARG A 134 12.85 -22.98 1.33
CA ARG A 134 12.57 -21.67 0.72
C ARG A 134 11.64 -20.80 1.57
N TYR A 135 11.10 -21.31 2.69
CA TYR A 135 10.32 -20.52 3.64
C TYR A 135 11.20 -19.46 4.30
N GLU A 136 12.45 -19.79 4.62
CA GLU A 136 13.37 -18.84 5.25
C GLU A 136 13.65 -17.62 4.36
N ILE A 137 13.77 -17.83 3.04
CA ILE A 137 13.98 -16.76 2.07
C ILE A 137 12.75 -15.86 2.00
N LEU A 138 11.54 -16.46 1.95
CA LEU A 138 10.30 -15.69 1.94
C LEU A 138 10.10 -14.93 3.26
N LEU A 139 10.42 -15.55 4.41
CA LEU A 139 10.44 -14.88 5.71
C LEU A 139 11.43 -13.71 5.74
N ALA A 140 12.63 -13.87 5.17
CA ALA A 140 13.63 -12.81 5.08
C ALA A 140 13.17 -11.65 4.18
N TYR A 141 12.39 -11.94 3.13
CA TYR A 141 11.76 -10.94 2.28
C TYR A 141 10.68 -10.16 3.03
N ILE A 142 9.71 -10.85 3.65
CA ILE A 142 8.63 -10.19 4.41
C ILE A 142 9.12 -9.55 5.70
N ALA A 143 10.35 -9.82 6.13
CA ALA A 143 10.98 -9.08 7.20
C ALA A 143 11.40 -7.65 6.79
N ARG A 144 11.29 -7.30 5.51
CA ARG A 144 11.75 -6.02 4.95
C ARG A 144 10.68 -5.38 4.06
N HIS A 145 9.99 -6.18 3.26
CA HIS A 145 9.08 -5.71 2.21
C HIS A 145 7.67 -6.28 2.36
N GLN A 146 6.67 -5.49 1.95
CA GLN A 146 5.31 -6.00 1.78
C GLN A 146 5.21 -6.88 0.53
N LEU A 147 4.31 -7.85 0.56
CA LEU A 147 3.97 -8.65 -0.60
C LEU A 147 2.99 -7.85 -1.46
N CYS A 148 3.15 -7.93 -2.77
CA CYS A 148 2.14 -7.48 -3.70
C CYS A 148 0.89 -8.35 -3.56
N ALA A 149 -0.20 -7.82 -4.10
CA ALA A 149 -1.51 -8.43 -4.16
C ALA A 149 -1.48 -9.90 -4.60
N GLU A 150 -0.85 -10.15 -5.74
CA GLU A 150 -0.81 -11.43 -6.44
C GLU A 150 0.03 -12.45 -5.65
N ALA A 151 1.14 -12.01 -5.07
CA ALA A 151 1.98 -12.86 -4.23
C ALA A 151 1.26 -13.25 -2.92
N LEU A 152 0.53 -12.33 -2.30
CA LEU A 152 -0.30 -12.61 -1.13
C LEU A 152 -1.45 -13.56 -1.48
N ALA A 153 -2.09 -13.36 -2.64
CA ALA A 153 -3.10 -14.26 -3.19
C ALA A 153 -2.59 -15.70 -3.30
N GLU A 154 -1.41 -15.84 -3.89
CA GLU A 154 -0.78 -17.14 -4.11
C GLU A 154 -0.42 -17.79 -2.78
N ALA A 155 0.02 -17.03 -1.77
CA ALA A 155 0.30 -17.55 -0.42
C ALA A 155 -0.97 -18.11 0.25
N VAL A 156 -2.11 -17.42 0.10
CA VAL A 156 -3.43 -17.89 0.58
C VAL A 156 -3.89 -19.12 -0.20
N ARG A 157 -3.79 -19.10 -1.54
CA ARG A 157 -4.17 -20.22 -2.40
C ARG A 157 -3.37 -21.48 -2.10
N ARG A 158 -2.08 -21.34 -1.78
CA ARG A 158 -1.17 -22.42 -1.39
C ARG A 158 -1.25 -22.78 0.09
N ARG A 159 -2.07 -22.07 0.88
CA ARG A 159 -2.27 -22.27 2.32
C ARG A 159 -0.98 -22.23 3.13
N LEU A 160 -0.10 -21.26 2.84
CA LEU A 160 1.18 -21.09 3.53
C LEU A 160 0.98 -20.44 4.91
N GLN A 161 0.41 -21.19 5.86
CA GLN A 161 -0.03 -20.68 7.15
C GLN A 161 1.06 -19.91 7.90
N THR A 162 2.23 -20.53 8.12
CA THR A 162 3.34 -19.90 8.87
C THR A 162 3.83 -18.59 8.23
N ILE A 163 3.83 -18.52 6.90
CA ILE A 163 4.22 -17.31 6.17
C ILE A 163 3.18 -16.21 6.35
N LEU A 164 1.90 -16.56 6.22
CA LEU A 164 0.79 -15.61 6.37
C LEU A 164 0.69 -15.10 7.80
N GLU A 165 0.89 -15.94 8.81
CA GLU A 165 0.95 -15.51 10.21
C GLU A 165 2.10 -14.51 10.44
N ALA A 166 3.29 -14.79 9.90
CA ALA A 166 4.43 -13.87 9.99
C ALA A 166 4.16 -12.55 9.24
N TYR A 167 3.53 -12.62 8.07
CA TYR A 167 3.15 -11.46 7.27
C TYR A 167 2.14 -10.57 8.02
N LEU A 168 1.03 -11.15 8.48
CA LEU A 168 -0.08 -10.44 9.13
C LEU A 168 0.29 -9.87 10.51
N LYS A 169 1.30 -10.44 11.17
CA LYS A 169 1.91 -9.82 12.37
C LYS A 169 2.58 -8.49 12.07
N ARG A 170 3.01 -8.25 10.83
CA ARG A 170 3.78 -7.08 10.43
C ARG A 170 2.97 -6.10 9.58
N TYR A 171 2.25 -6.59 8.58
CA TYR A 171 1.59 -5.76 7.57
C TYR A 171 0.08 -5.97 7.56
N PRO A 172 -0.71 -4.89 7.36
CA PRO A 172 -2.16 -5.01 7.21
C PRO A 172 -2.51 -5.63 5.84
N LEU A 173 -3.71 -6.21 5.72
CA LEU A 173 -4.22 -6.80 4.47
C LEU A 173 -4.50 -5.77 3.36
N GLY A 174 -4.59 -4.48 3.71
CA GLY A 174 -4.91 -3.40 2.79
C GLY A 174 -6.41 -3.29 2.48
N SER A 175 -6.78 -2.31 1.65
CA SER A 175 -8.18 -1.91 1.47
C SER A 175 -8.99 -2.74 0.45
N ARG A 176 -8.34 -3.62 -0.33
CA ARG A 176 -8.95 -4.39 -1.44
C ARG A 176 -8.66 -5.88 -1.34
N VAL A 177 -8.94 -6.47 -0.18
CA VAL A 177 -8.53 -7.84 0.18
C VAL A 177 -9.07 -8.87 -0.80
N LEU A 178 -10.36 -8.82 -1.17
CA LEU A 178 -10.95 -9.84 -2.03
C LEU A 178 -10.44 -9.79 -3.47
N PHE A 179 -10.10 -8.58 -3.96
CA PHE A 179 -9.46 -8.42 -5.27
C PHE A 179 -8.13 -9.18 -5.31
N PHE A 180 -7.30 -8.99 -4.28
CA PHE A 180 -6.03 -9.71 -4.16
C PHE A 180 -6.23 -11.20 -4.05
N LEU A 181 -7.24 -11.69 -3.32
CA LEU A 181 -7.50 -13.13 -3.21
C LEU A 181 -7.93 -13.80 -4.53
N GLY A 182 -8.18 -13.05 -5.60
CA GLY A 182 -8.59 -13.58 -6.90
C GLY A 182 -9.85 -14.43 -6.76
N LEU A 183 -10.86 -13.90 -6.07
CA LEU A 183 -12.13 -14.56 -5.87
C LEU A 183 -12.99 -14.51 -7.15
N GLY A 184 -13.90 -15.46 -7.29
CA GLY A 184 -14.85 -15.48 -8.41
C GLY A 184 -14.83 -16.77 -9.23
N SER A 185 -13.92 -17.71 -8.94
CA SER A 185 -13.84 -19.00 -9.63
C SER A 185 -15.01 -19.92 -9.26
N SER A 186 -15.26 -20.11 -7.96
CA SER A 186 -16.45 -20.82 -7.46
C SER A 186 -16.71 -20.45 -6.01
N THR A 187 -17.98 -20.41 -5.61
CA THR A 187 -18.36 -20.12 -4.21
C THR A 187 -17.69 -21.09 -3.22
N ALA A 188 -17.52 -22.37 -3.58
CA ALA A 188 -16.88 -23.35 -2.70
C ALA A 188 -15.38 -23.08 -2.50
N GLU A 189 -14.68 -22.67 -3.56
CA GLU A 189 -13.24 -22.35 -3.47
C GLU A 189 -13.00 -21.01 -2.79
N ASP A 190 -13.83 -20.00 -3.09
CA ASP A 190 -13.77 -18.69 -2.44
C ASP A 190 -13.99 -18.82 -0.93
N ARG A 191 -14.94 -19.67 -0.51
CA ARG A 191 -15.15 -20.01 0.91
C ARG A 191 -13.91 -20.61 1.55
N LYS A 192 -13.29 -21.61 0.93
CA LYS A 192 -12.07 -22.23 1.46
C LYS A 192 -10.94 -21.22 1.67
N LYS A 193 -10.79 -20.24 0.79
CA LYS A 193 -9.78 -19.17 0.94
C LYS A 193 -10.10 -18.27 2.14
N ILE A 194 -11.35 -17.84 2.28
CA ILE A 194 -11.80 -16.96 3.37
C ILE A 194 -11.73 -17.68 4.71
N ASP A 195 -12.25 -18.90 4.79
CA ASP A 195 -12.28 -19.70 6.02
C ASP A 195 -10.86 -20.05 6.50
N PHE A 196 -9.91 -20.17 5.56
CA PHE A 196 -8.49 -20.34 5.89
C PHE A 196 -7.85 -19.02 6.38
N LEU A 197 -8.19 -17.89 5.79
CA LEU A 197 -7.60 -16.59 6.14
C LEU A 197 -8.14 -16.05 7.47
N LEU A 198 -9.44 -16.23 7.74
CA LEU A 198 -10.16 -15.61 8.85
C LEU A 198 -9.54 -15.88 10.24
N PRO A 199 -9.12 -17.12 10.59
CA PRO A 199 -8.48 -17.40 11.87
C PRO A 199 -7.11 -16.73 12.05
N LEU A 200 -6.44 -16.37 10.95
CA LEU A 200 -5.11 -15.74 10.96
C LEU A 200 -5.19 -14.22 11.18
N LEU A 201 -6.39 -13.63 11.08
CA LEU A 201 -6.59 -12.19 11.26
C LEU A 201 -6.68 -11.85 12.74
N HIS A 202 -5.54 -11.50 13.33
CA HIS A 202 -5.48 -11.11 14.74
C HIS A 202 -5.82 -9.63 14.96
N ARG A 203 -5.63 -8.79 13.93
CA ARG A 203 -5.83 -7.35 13.98
C ARG A 203 -7.30 -6.99 13.71
N PRO A 204 -7.96 -6.17 14.56
CA PRO A 204 -9.32 -5.70 14.31
C PRO A 204 -9.48 -4.99 12.96
N GLN A 205 -8.44 -4.27 12.53
CA GLN A 205 -8.39 -3.56 11.24
C GLN A 205 -8.53 -4.51 10.05
N ASP A 206 -7.82 -5.64 10.08
CA ASP A 206 -7.82 -6.61 8.99
C ASP A 206 -9.16 -7.35 8.91
N LYS A 207 -9.77 -7.64 10.08
CA LYS A 207 -11.13 -8.19 10.15
C LYS A 207 -12.16 -7.23 9.58
N LEU A 208 -12.07 -5.95 9.92
CA LEU A 208 -12.95 -4.91 9.39
C LEU A 208 -12.84 -4.81 7.86
N MET A 209 -11.61 -4.78 7.33
CA MET A 209 -11.40 -4.70 5.88
C MET A 209 -11.99 -5.90 5.14
N LEU A 210 -11.76 -7.12 5.65
CA LEU A 210 -12.35 -8.32 5.07
C LEU A 210 -13.88 -8.30 5.16
N ALA A 211 -14.45 -7.87 6.29
CA ALA A 211 -15.90 -7.79 6.48
C ALA A 211 -16.58 -6.81 5.52
N LEU A 212 -16.01 -5.62 5.36
CA LEU A 212 -16.49 -4.59 4.44
C LEU A 212 -16.50 -5.11 2.99
N GLU A 213 -15.41 -5.73 2.55
CA GLU A 213 -15.32 -6.28 1.19
C GLU A 213 -16.30 -7.46 0.98
N ILE A 214 -16.45 -8.36 1.95
CA ILE A 214 -17.42 -9.47 1.86
C ILE A 214 -18.86 -8.96 1.75
N ARG A 215 -19.19 -7.88 2.47
CA ARG A 215 -20.52 -7.25 2.43
C ARG A 215 -20.87 -6.74 1.04
N GLU A 216 -19.91 -6.14 0.33
CA GLU A 216 -20.10 -5.65 -1.05
C GLU A 216 -20.08 -6.79 -2.09
N HIS A 217 -19.53 -7.95 -1.75
CA HIS A 217 -19.41 -9.06 -2.67
C HIS A 217 -20.73 -9.85 -2.82
N PHE A 218 -21.42 -9.67 -3.95
CA PHE A 218 -22.78 -10.16 -4.22
C PHE A 218 -23.08 -11.64 -3.89
N ARG A 219 -22.10 -12.55 -4.06
CA ARG A 219 -22.25 -13.98 -3.74
C ARG A 219 -22.04 -14.26 -2.25
N LEU A 220 -20.96 -13.74 -1.69
CA LEU A 220 -20.49 -14.05 -0.34
C LEU A 220 -21.39 -13.38 0.70
N ALA A 221 -21.86 -12.16 0.44
CA ALA A 221 -22.77 -11.42 1.30
C ALA A 221 -24.08 -12.18 1.61
N LYS A 222 -24.50 -13.10 0.75
CA LYS A 222 -25.74 -13.89 0.91
C LYS A 222 -25.56 -15.14 1.78
N LEU A 223 -24.32 -15.58 2.03
CA LEU A 223 -24.03 -16.77 2.81
C LEU A 223 -24.28 -16.51 4.31
N LYS A 224 -24.96 -17.44 4.97
CA LYS A 224 -25.34 -17.30 6.39
C LYS A 224 -24.10 -17.33 7.29
N GLU A 225 -23.08 -18.08 6.90
CA GLU A 225 -21.84 -18.28 7.65
C GLU A 225 -21.00 -16.98 7.76
N TYR A 226 -21.17 -16.05 6.83
CA TYR A 226 -20.53 -14.72 6.87
C TYR A 226 -21.47 -13.62 7.36
N ALA A 227 -22.57 -13.97 8.06
CA ALA A 227 -23.48 -12.99 8.64
C ALA A 227 -22.80 -12.08 9.67
N PHE A 228 -21.70 -12.52 10.31
CA PHE A 228 -20.91 -11.68 11.22
C PHE A 228 -20.32 -10.45 10.51
N CYS A 229 -20.04 -10.53 9.21
CA CYS A 229 -19.56 -9.40 8.41
C CYS A 229 -20.62 -8.30 8.24
N ARG A 230 -21.88 -8.53 8.64
CA ARG A 230 -22.97 -7.55 8.55
C ARG A 230 -23.04 -6.58 9.72
N ASP A 231 -22.38 -6.88 10.85
CA ASP A 231 -22.26 -5.92 11.96
C ASP A 231 -20.93 -5.17 11.91
N VAL A 232 -20.72 -4.46 10.80
CA VAL A 232 -19.57 -3.55 10.60
C VAL A 232 -19.51 -2.50 11.70
N SER A 233 -20.68 -2.09 12.23
CA SER A 233 -20.76 -1.12 13.33
C SER A 233 -20.10 -1.65 14.61
N ALA A 234 -20.24 -2.92 14.95
CA ALA A 234 -19.52 -3.53 16.07
C ALA A 234 -18.01 -3.54 15.82
N LEU A 235 -17.57 -3.96 14.62
CA LEU A 235 -16.15 -3.98 14.27
C LEU A 235 -15.51 -2.58 14.34
N LEU A 236 -16.25 -1.54 13.94
CA LEU A 236 -15.80 -0.14 14.03
C LEU A 236 -15.69 0.35 15.48
N ARG A 237 -16.56 -0.13 16.38
CA ARG A 237 -16.48 0.19 17.83
C ARG A 237 -15.31 -0.53 18.50
N ASP A 238 -14.98 -1.74 18.05
CA ASP A 238 -13.89 -2.55 18.58
C ASP A 238 -12.51 -2.15 18.03
N LEU A 239 -12.46 -1.18 17.11
CA LEU A 239 -11.19 -0.64 16.63
C LEU A 239 -10.42 0.07 17.76
N PRO A 240 -9.12 -0.23 17.92
CA PRO A 240 -8.25 0.57 18.79
C PRO A 240 -8.28 2.05 18.40
N ALA A 241 -8.18 2.95 19.37
CA ALA A 241 -8.28 4.40 19.13
C ALA A 241 -7.16 4.97 18.23
N ASP A 242 -6.01 4.29 18.20
CA ASP A 242 -4.82 4.57 17.39
C ASP A 242 -4.78 3.77 16.08
N ALA A 243 -5.79 2.96 15.80
CA ALA A 243 -5.84 2.20 14.56
C ALA A 243 -5.89 3.13 13.34
N ALA A 244 -5.05 2.85 12.35
CA ALA A 244 -5.00 3.58 11.09
C ALA A 244 -5.47 2.68 9.95
N VAL A 245 -6.75 2.81 9.57
CA VAL A 245 -7.34 2.02 8.48
C VAL A 245 -7.87 2.95 7.41
N LYS A 246 -7.43 2.73 6.17
CA LYS A 246 -8.01 3.40 5.02
C LYS A 246 -9.21 2.60 4.52
N ILE A 247 -10.40 3.13 4.77
CA ILE A 247 -11.66 2.55 4.33
C ILE A 247 -12.05 3.23 3.02
N ASP A 248 -11.91 2.52 1.91
CA ASP A 248 -12.26 3.03 0.57
C ASP A 248 -13.74 2.75 0.21
N LEU A 249 -14.44 1.91 0.98
CA LEU A 249 -15.83 1.54 0.78
C LEU A 249 -16.78 2.48 1.53
N ARG A 250 -17.92 2.81 0.92
CA ARG A 250 -18.90 3.69 1.55
C ARG A 250 -19.54 3.01 2.77
N LEU A 251 -19.51 3.68 3.91
CA LEU A 251 -20.18 3.23 5.11
C LEU A 251 -21.67 3.59 5.05
N THR A 252 -22.51 2.77 5.66
CA THR A 252 -23.91 3.13 5.87
C THR A 252 -24.01 4.22 6.94
N PRO A 253 -25.11 5.00 7.01
CA PRO A 253 -25.25 6.06 8.02
C PRO A 253 -25.03 5.57 9.46
N LYS A 254 -25.50 4.36 9.79
CA LYS A 254 -25.28 3.75 11.11
C LYS A 254 -23.80 3.46 11.40
N GLU A 255 -23.06 3.02 10.39
CA GLU A 255 -21.62 2.73 10.51
C GLU A 255 -20.79 4.01 10.57
N GLU A 256 -21.17 5.06 9.85
CA GLU A 256 -20.56 6.38 9.98
C GLU A 256 -20.71 6.91 11.40
N CYS A 257 -21.92 6.81 11.98
CA CYS A 257 -22.15 7.13 13.39
C CYS A 257 -21.28 6.28 14.32
N ALA A 258 -21.12 4.97 14.04
CA ALA A 258 -20.28 4.09 14.85
C ALA A 258 -18.78 4.49 14.80
N LEU A 259 -18.26 4.81 13.61
CA LEU A 259 -16.89 5.28 13.40
C LEU A 259 -16.64 6.63 14.10
N ILE A 260 -17.59 7.55 14.01
CA ILE A 260 -17.50 8.85 14.69
C ILE A 260 -17.52 8.65 16.20
N ASN A 261 -18.43 7.82 16.70
CA ASN A 261 -18.61 7.58 18.13
C ASN A 261 -17.45 6.78 18.76
N SER A 262 -16.75 5.94 17.99
CA SER A 262 -15.52 5.28 18.47
C SER A 262 -14.43 6.28 18.84
N GLY A 263 -14.43 7.46 18.23
CA GLY A 263 -13.43 8.49 18.49
C GLY A 263 -12.07 8.23 17.88
N ASN A 264 -11.94 7.18 17.06
CA ASN A 264 -10.74 6.94 16.30
C ASN A 264 -10.59 8.01 15.21
N ARG A 265 -9.85 9.07 15.55
CA ARG A 265 -9.61 10.20 14.66
C ARG A 265 -8.85 9.76 13.41
N GLN A 266 -7.87 8.88 13.53
CA GLN A 266 -7.02 8.52 12.38
C GLN A 266 -7.81 7.79 11.29
N THR A 267 -8.60 6.79 11.67
CA THR A 267 -9.49 6.07 10.75
C THR A 267 -10.59 6.99 10.20
N PHE A 268 -11.20 7.83 11.04
CA PHE A 268 -12.17 8.82 10.55
C PHE A 268 -11.58 9.78 9.52
N TRP A 269 -10.34 10.26 9.74
CA TRP A 269 -9.67 11.15 8.80
C TRP A 269 -9.37 10.46 7.47
N LEU A 270 -8.96 9.19 7.51
CA LEU A 270 -8.72 8.40 6.31
C LEU A 270 -10.01 8.15 5.52
N TYR A 271 -11.13 7.89 6.21
CA TYR A 271 -12.45 7.76 5.59
C TYR A 271 -12.93 9.08 4.97
N GLY A 272 -12.88 10.18 5.73
CA GLY A 272 -13.31 11.52 5.29
C GLY A 272 -12.48 12.12 4.15
N TYR A 273 -11.33 11.52 3.81
CA TYR A 273 -10.57 11.89 2.62
C TYR A 273 -11.23 11.39 1.34
N GLY A 274 -11.80 10.19 1.37
CA GLY A 274 -12.41 9.52 0.21
C GLY A 274 -13.93 9.66 0.13
N CYS A 275 -14.61 9.90 1.26
CA CYS A 275 -16.08 9.89 1.34
C CYS A 275 -16.64 11.09 2.10
N SER A 276 -17.73 11.68 1.59
CA SER A 276 -18.56 12.63 2.33
C SER A 276 -19.49 11.87 3.28
N LEU A 277 -19.77 12.44 4.45
CA LEU A 277 -20.71 11.87 5.41
C LEU A 277 -22.15 11.95 4.89
N SER A 278 -22.99 11.03 5.34
CA SER A 278 -24.45 11.16 5.33
C SER A 278 -24.92 12.25 6.29
N GLU A 279 -26.18 12.68 6.16
CA GLU A 279 -26.77 13.66 7.09
C GLU A 279 -26.69 13.17 8.55
N GLU A 280 -26.98 11.89 8.80
CA GLU A 280 -26.88 11.30 10.13
C GLU A 280 -25.43 11.27 10.63
N GLY A 281 -24.47 10.96 9.74
CA GLY A 281 -23.05 11.03 10.05
C GLY A 281 -22.60 12.45 10.43
N GLU A 282 -23.06 13.47 9.70
CA GLU A 282 -22.78 14.87 10.03
C GLU A 282 -23.36 15.28 11.39
N ARG A 283 -24.60 14.85 11.69
CA ARG A 283 -25.21 15.07 13.02
C ARG A 283 -24.39 14.42 14.13
N ALA A 284 -23.99 13.16 13.95
CA ALA A 284 -23.14 12.46 14.92
C ALA A 284 -21.79 13.18 15.13
N LEU A 285 -21.19 13.72 14.08
CA LEU A 285 -19.93 14.49 14.18
C LEU A 285 -20.12 15.79 14.99
N ILE A 286 -21.25 16.48 14.79
CA ILE A 286 -21.63 17.69 15.51
C ILE A 286 -21.90 17.38 16.99
N ASP A 287 -22.68 16.32 17.26
CA ASP A 287 -23.06 15.91 18.61
C ASP A 287 -21.87 15.45 19.45
N ARG A 288 -20.92 14.75 18.83
CA ARG A 288 -19.67 14.35 19.47
C ARG A 288 -18.89 15.55 20.02
N ASN A 289 -19.04 16.72 19.39
CA ASN A 289 -18.42 17.98 19.81
C ASN A 289 -16.88 17.91 19.94
N ASP A 290 -16.23 17.04 19.16
CA ASP A 290 -14.77 16.96 19.08
C ASP A 290 -14.25 17.96 18.05
N LYS A 291 -13.78 19.12 18.53
CA LYS A 291 -13.28 20.22 17.69
C LYS A 291 -12.18 19.78 16.72
N LYS A 292 -11.29 18.86 17.11
CA LYS A 292 -10.20 18.40 16.22
C LYS A 292 -10.76 17.55 15.08
N MET A 293 -11.62 16.60 15.42
CA MET A 293 -12.27 15.70 14.45
C MET A 293 -13.15 16.49 13.46
N PHE A 294 -14.00 17.37 13.98
CA PHE A 294 -14.83 18.27 13.18
C PHE A 294 -13.98 19.15 12.27
N SER A 295 -12.94 19.79 12.81
CA SER A 295 -12.07 20.68 12.03
C SER A 295 -11.37 19.95 10.87
N GLY A 296 -10.93 18.71 11.10
CA GLY A 296 -10.30 17.88 10.08
C GLY A 296 -11.26 17.44 8.97
N TYR A 297 -12.53 17.20 9.29
CA TYR A 297 -13.55 16.95 8.28
C TYR A 297 -13.79 18.20 7.43
N VAL A 298 -14.04 19.35 8.07
CA VAL A 298 -14.43 20.58 7.37
C VAL A 298 -13.31 21.21 6.55
N ASP A 299 -12.04 20.88 6.81
CA ASP A 299 -10.91 21.22 5.94
C ASP A 299 -11.05 20.64 4.53
N ARG A 300 -11.71 19.49 4.43
CA ARG A 300 -11.72 18.65 3.23
C ARG A 300 -13.10 18.61 2.60
N GLN A 301 -14.13 18.30 3.40
CA GLN A 301 -15.53 18.19 2.97
C GLN A 301 -16.40 19.32 3.55
N ALA A 302 -17.33 19.84 2.76
CA ALA A 302 -18.32 20.78 3.26
C ALA A 302 -19.43 20.02 3.99
N LEU A 303 -20.11 20.67 4.94
CA LEU A 303 -21.34 20.10 5.48
C LEU A 303 -22.43 20.19 4.41
N SER A 304 -23.34 19.21 4.39
CA SER A 304 -24.60 19.35 3.68
C SER A 304 -25.44 20.50 4.25
N ASP A 305 -26.44 20.96 3.50
CA ASP A 305 -27.37 21.98 3.98
C ASP A 305 -28.10 21.52 5.26
N ALA A 306 -28.46 20.24 5.34
CA ALA A 306 -29.08 19.65 6.52
C ALA A 306 -28.14 19.63 7.73
N GLY A 307 -26.86 19.26 7.53
CA GLY A 307 -25.84 19.29 8.59
C GLY A 307 -25.52 20.71 9.06
N LEU A 308 -25.48 21.69 8.17
CA LEU A 308 -25.29 23.09 8.53
C LEU A 308 -26.47 23.64 9.33
N ARG A 309 -27.71 23.35 8.92
CA ARG A 309 -28.92 23.72 9.68
C ARG A 309 -28.89 23.09 11.08
N TYR A 310 -28.48 21.83 11.17
CA TYR A 310 -28.36 21.13 12.45
C TYR A 310 -27.29 21.75 13.37
N LEU A 311 -26.11 22.08 12.83
CA LEU A 311 -25.04 22.73 13.58
C LEU A 311 -25.50 24.05 14.23
N ILE A 312 -26.29 24.82 13.50
CA ILE A 312 -26.87 26.08 13.94
C ILE A 312 -27.93 25.84 15.02
N SER A 313 -28.86 24.90 14.79
CA SER A 313 -29.97 24.62 15.71
C SER A 313 -29.49 24.09 17.06
N GLU A 314 -28.52 23.17 17.06
CA GLU A 314 -27.89 22.65 18.28
C GLU A 314 -27.06 23.69 19.03
N GLY A 315 -26.73 24.80 18.37
CA GLY A 315 -26.10 25.92 19.04
C GLY A 315 -24.64 25.73 19.40
N ARG A 316 -23.93 24.89 18.65
CA ARG A 316 -22.50 24.59 18.88
C ARG A 316 -21.61 25.74 18.38
N GLU A 317 -21.59 26.85 19.12
CA GLU A 317 -20.95 28.10 18.70
C GLU A 317 -19.47 27.93 18.29
N GLU A 318 -18.70 27.14 19.03
CA GLU A 318 -17.29 26.90 18.74
C GLU A 318 -17.06 26.07 17.47
N LEU A 319 -17.94 25.11 17.19
CA LEU A 319 -17.90 24.34 15.94
C LEU A 319 -18.34 25.20 14.77
N PHE A 320 -19.39 26.02 14.94
CA PHE A 320 -19.84 26.98 13.94
C PHE A 320 -18.74 27.98 13.57
N LYS A 321 -18.07 28.60 14.55
CA LYS A 321 -16.89 29.45 14.33
C LYS A 321 -15.79 28.71 13.55
N THR A 322 -15.57 27.44 13.88
CA THR A 322 -14.56 26.62 13.20
C THR A 322 -14.95 26.40 11.74
N TYR A 323 -16.19 26.01 11.45
CA TYR A 323 -16.71 25.83 10.10
C TYR A 323 -16.53 27.09 9.26
N VAL A 324 -17.01 28.22 9.79
CA VAL A 324 -16.96 29.56 9.20
C VAL A 324 -15.54 30.02 8.87
N ARG A 325 -14.57 29.76 9.75
CA ARG A 325 -13.17 30.19 9.56
C ARG A 325 -12.45 29.38 8.49
N ARG A 326 -12.74 28.08 8.40
CA ARG A 326 -12.00 27.15 7.53
C ARG A 326 -12.59 27.08 6.13
N ARG A 327 -13.90 27.25 5.99
CA ARG A 327 -14.56 27.38 4.70
C ARG A 327 -14.49 28.84 4.27
N ARG A 328 -14.00 29.09 3.05
CA ARG A 328 -14.07 30.42 2.42
C ARG A 328 -15.53 30.77 2.15
N LEU A 329 -16.22 31.24 3.19
CA LEU A 329 -17.47 31.96 2.99
C LEU A 329 -17.18 33.12 2.02
N ASN A 330 -18.14 33.37 1.13
CA ASN A 330 -18.18 34.54 0.28
C ASN A 330 -17.98 35.82 1.13
N ARG A 331 -17.43 36.86 0.48
CA ARG A 331 -16.94 38.08 1.13
C ARG A 331 -18.02 38.76 2.00
N GLU A 332 -19.28 38.62 1.60
CA GLU A 332 -20.47 39.12 2.29
C GLU A 332 -20.73 38.40 3.62
N MET A 333 -20.68 37.06 3.67
CA MET A 333 -20.82 36.34 4.94
C MET A 333 -19.69 36.67 5.92
N ARG A 334 -18.45 36.86 5.43
CA ARG A 334 -17.32 37.31 6.26
C ARG A 334 -17.53 38.71 6.83
N ALA A 335 -18.05 39.64 6.03
CA ALA A 335 -18.40 40.98 6.50
C ALA A 335 -19.55 40.93 7.53
N PHE A 336 -20.56 40.09 7.28
CA PHE A 336 -21.69 39.89 8.18
C PHE A 336 -21.26 39.31 9.55
N LEU A 337 -20.37 38.32 9.55
CA LEU A 337 -19.77 37.71 10.74
C LEU A 337 -18.80 38.62 11.51
N HIS A 338 -18.26 39.66 10.86
CA HIS A 338 -17.42 40.66 11.52
C HIS A 338 -18.26 41.74 12.21
N CYS A 339 -19.47 42.02 11.69
CA CYS A 339 -20.39 43.01 12.26
C CYS A 339 -21.23 42.48 13.42
N TYR A 340 -21.45 41.16 13.51
CA TYR A 340 -22.21 40.53 14.59
C TYR A 340 -21.35 39.55 15.38
N GLY A 341 -21.40 39.65 16.71
CA GLY A 341 -20.79 38.67 17.60
C GLY A 341 -21.32 37.27 17.31
N SER A 342 -20.45 36.26 17.36
CA SER A 342 -20.77 34.87 17.01
C SER A 342 -21.98 34.28 17.75
N SER A 343 -22.23 34.73 18.99
CA SER A 343 -23.42 34.36 19.78
C SER A 343 -24.70 34.92 19.18
N GLN A 344 -24.75 36.22 18.87
CA GLN A 344 -25.88 36.88 18.21
C GLN A 344 -26.17 36.29 16.82
N MET A 345 -25.13 35.90 16.09
CA MET A 345 -25.25 35.22 14.78
C MET A 345 -25.86 33.83 14.87
N THR A 346 -25.45 33.06 15.88
CA THR A 346 -26.02 31.73 16.11
C THR A 346 -27.50 31.85 16.48
N GLU A 347 -27.85 32.84 17.32
CA GLU A 347 -29.26 33.15 17.64
C GLU A 347 -30.06 33.64 16.42
N PHE A 348 -29.48 34.52 15.60
CA PHE A 348 -30.09 34.99 14.35
C PHE A 348 -30.37 33.83 13.39
N TYR A 349 -29.39 32.96 13.14
CA TYR A 349 -29.62 31.80 12.27
C TYR A 349 -30.55 30.76 12.90
N ARG A 350 -30.54 30.56 14.22
CA ARG A 350 -31.58 29.75 14.90
C ARG A 350 -32.97 30.31 14.67
N SER A 351 -33.13 31.64 14.71
CA SER A 351 -34.41 32.31 14.44
C SER A 351 -34.87 32.12 12.98
N LEU A 352 -33.93 32.02 12.03
CA LEU A 352 -34.21 31.72 10.62
C LEU A 352 -34.51 30.24 10.37
N GLY A 353 -33.97 29.33 11.18
CA GLY A 353 -34.21 27.89 11.08
C GLY A 353 -35.67 27.48 11.33
N CYS A 354 -36.45 28.32 12.01
CA CYS A 354 -37.91 28.18 12.13
C CYS A 354 -38.69 28.67 10.90
N PHE A 355 -38.02 29.34 9.95
CA PHE A 355 -38.64 30.11 8.86
C PHE A 355 -38.23 29.67 7.44
N TRP A 356 -37.43 28.62 7.27
CA TRP A 356 -37.09 28.11 5.93
C TRP A 356 -38.11 27.05 5.49
N PRO A 357 -39.03 27.35 4.54
CA PRO A 357 -39.90 26.34 3.99
C PRO A 357 -39.08 25.41 3.07
N TYR A 358 -39.59 24.18 2.97
CA TYR A 358 -39.04 23.04 2.23
C TYR A 358 -38.50 23.35 0.83
#